data_AF-A0AAV8H9A2-F1
#
_entry.id   AF-A0AAV8H9A2-F1
#
_cell.length_a   1.000
_cell.length_b   1.000
_cell.length_c   1.000
_cell.angle_alpha   90.00
_cell.angle_beta   90.00
_cell.angle_gamma   90.00
#
_symmetry.space_group_name_H-M   'P 1'
#
loop_
_entity.id
_entity.type
_entity.pdbx_description
1 polymer ?
#
loop_
_entity_poly.entity_id
_entity_poly.type
_entity_poly.pdbx_seq_one_letter_code
_entity_poly.pdbx_strand_id
1 'polypeptide(L)'
;MGVVAIASQGLSLALGARLLQRNRSNPTPTPLPSVVRLCSSRKGSARRMEVLAMASFEAGIGVMGTKLGMMTYIHPEGNVIPVTVVGFREGNVVTQVKTSATDGYDAVQVGYRRVRDIKLTKPELGHLQKVGAIPMRHLQEFRLQSVDGFEPGQLLDIEEIFKEGDLVDVSGNSIGKGFQGGIKRHNFARGPMTHGSKSHRQLGSIGAGTTPGRVYKGKKMPGRMGGVKTKIRKLSIVKIDTDLRAILIKGAVPGKPGNLLRITPAKIVGKNIPKN
;
A
#
# COMPACT_ATOMS: atom_id res chain seq x y z
N MET A 1 -42.51 73.49 -29.36
CA MET A 1 -42.67 73.56 -27.89
C MET A 1 -41.29 73.44 -27.27
N GLY A 2 -40.98 74.40 -26.40
CA GLY A 2 -39.63 74.85 -26.11
C GLY A 2 -38.77 73.93 -25.25
N VAL A 3 -37.46 74.12 -25.48
CA VAL A 3 -36.31 73.95 -24.58
C VAL A 3 -36.61 74.50 -23.19
N VAL A 4 -36.00 73.93 -22.13
CA VAL A 4 -35.32 74.66 -21.03
C VAL A 4 -34.69 73.66 -20.04
N ALA A 5 -33.38 73.80 -19.86
CA ALA A 5 -32.60 73.27 -18.75
C ALA A 5 -32.68 74.24 -17.56
N ILE A 6 -32.70 73.75 -16.32
CA ILE A 6 -32.36 74.56 -15.14
C ILE A 6 -31.53 73.72 -14.14
N ALA A 7 -30.35 74.24 -13.84
CA ALA A 7 -29.49 73.88 -12.73
C ALA A 7 -29.95 74.57 -11.44
N SER A 8 -29.64 74.01 -10.26
CA SER A 8 -29.43 74.84 -9.07
C SER A 8 -28.58 74.13 -8.02
N GLN A 9 -27.53 74.85 -7.62
CA GLN A 9 -26.59 74.59 -6.53
C GLN A 9 -27.21 74.88 -5.14
N GLY A 10 -26.56 74.40 -4.08
CA GLY A 10 -26.73 74.91 -2.70
C GLY A 10 -25.93 74.05 -1.71
N LEU A 11 -24.69 74.44 -1.37
CA LEU A 11 -24.28 75.11 -0.12
C LEU A 11 -24.63 74.33 1.17
N SER A 12 -23.66 73.77 1.89
CA SER A 12 -22.78 74.45 2.89
C SER A 12 -23.27 74.13 4.31
N LEU A 13 -22.42 73.52 5.13
CA LEU A 13 -22.07 74.01 6.47
C LEU A 13 -21.03 73.11 7.13
N ALA A 14 -19.84 73.68 7.29
CA ALA A 14 -18.84 73.24 8.24
C ALA A 14 -19.29 73.59 9.66
N LEU A 15 -19.11 72.67 10.60
CA LEU A 15 -18.96 73.02 12.02
C LEU A 15 -18.05 72.00 12.67
N GLY A 16 -16.85 72.45 13.01
CA GLY A 16 -15.89 71.70 13.81
C GLY A 16 -16.31 71.65 15.28
N ALA A 17 -16.03 70.52 15.91
CA ALA A 17 -15.88 70.44 17.36
C ALA A 17 -14.68 69.54 17.66
N ARG A 18 -13.58 70.23 17.96
CA ARG A 18 -12.31 69.72 18.47
C ARG A 18 -12.53 69.38 19.95
N LEU A 19 -12.32 68.13 20.38
CA LEU A 19 -12.13 67.83 21.82
C LEU A 19 -11.38 66.49 22.04
N LEU A 20 -10.21 66.65 22.64
CA LEU A 20 -9.49 65.73 23.53
C LEU A 20 -8.97 64.40 22.97
N GLN A 21 -7.73 64.48 22.49
CA GLN A 21 -6.75 63.39 22.55
C GLN A 21 -6.64 62.85 23.99
N ARG A 22 -7.06 61.61 24.20
CA ARG A 22 -6.59 60.79 25.33
C ARG A 22 -5.58 59.78 24.79
N ASN A 23 -4.31 60.11 25.00
CA ASN A 23 -3.19 59.18 24.93
C ASN A 23 -3.50 57.93 25.75
N ARG A 24 -3.64 56.80 25.06
CA ARG A 24 -3.43 55.47 25.64
C ARG A 24 -2.34 54.80 24.81
N SER A 25 -1.10 54.96 25.26
CA SER A 25 0.02 54.14 24.83
C SER A 25 -0.27 52.69 25.23
N ASN A 26 -0.50 51.83 24.24
CA ASN A 26 -0.48 50.39 24.47
C ASN A 26 0.98 49.96 24.63
N PRO A 27 1.37 49.30 25.73
CA PRO A 27 2.74 48.82 25.89
C PRO A 27 2.99 47.64 24.93
N THR A 28 4.07 47.75 24.16
CA THR A 28 4.63 46.65 23.35
C THR A 28 5.01 45.49 24.26
N PRO A 29 4.65 44.23 23.95
CA PRO A 29 5.14 43.09 24.70
C PRO A 29 6.62 42.88 24.39
N THR A 30 7.47 42.97 25.41
CA THR A 30 8.85 42.50 25.34
C THR A 30 8.87 40.98 25.15
N PRO A 31 9.78 40.42 24.33
CA PRO A 31 9.89 38.98 24.21
C PRO A 31 10.59 38.44 25.47
N LEU A 32 9.92 37.53 26.18
CA LEU A 32 10.58 36.70 27.18
C LEU A 32 11.67 35.86 26.49
N PRO A 33 12.85 35.67 27.10
CA PRO A 33 13.84 34.76 26.54
C PRO A 33 13.27 33.34 26.59
N SER A 34 12.84 32.82 25.43
CA SER A 34 12.58 31.40 25.28
C SER A 34 13.88 30.69 25.53
N VAL A 35 13.98 30.00 26.68
CA VAL A 35 15.01 29.01 26.93
C VAL A 35 14.96 28.03 25.76
N VAL A 36 15.89 28.20 24.82
CA VAL A 36 16.14 27.25 23.75
C VAL A 36 16.69 26.02 24.45
N ARG A 37 15.80 25.10 24.85
CA ARG A 37 16.18 23.71 24.96
C ARG A 37 16.64 23.33 23.56
N LEU A 38 17.95 23.22 23.38
CA LEU A 38 18.53 22.41 22.33
C LEU A 38 17.89 21.03 22.48
N CYS A 39 16.82 20.79 21.73
CA CYS A 39 16.31 19.46 21.49
C CYS A 39 17.39 18.82 20.63
N SER A 40 18.27 18.05 21.27
CA SER A 40 19.33 17.34 20.60
C SER A 40 18.69 16.43 19.55
N SER A 41 18.75 16.87 18.30
CA SER A 41 18.54 16.06 17.10
C SER A 41 19.48 14.86 17.19
N ARG A 42 18.98 13.73 17.70
CA ARG A 42 19.69 12.46 17.69
C ARG A 42 18.73 11.36 17.27
N LYS A 43 19.07 10.74 16.12
CA LYS A 43 18.63 9.42 15.64
C LYS A 43 17.30 9.32 14.87
N GLY A 44 16.93 10.33 14.08
CA GLY A 44 15.86 10.21 13.09
C GLY A 44 16.31 9.59 11.75
N SER A 45 17.50 9.94 11.25
CA SER A 45 17.97 9.50 9.93
C SER A 45 18.53 8.07 9.91
N ALA A 46 19.27 7.68 10.93
CA ALA A 46 19.89 6.34 11.02
C ALA A 46 18.86 5.20 11.06
N ARG A 47 17.73 5.38 11.78
CA ARG A 47 16.63 4.41 11.78
C ARG A 47 15.92 4.32 10.43
N ARG A 48 15.87 5.41 9.65
CA ARG A 48 15.31 5.40 8.30
C ARG A 48 16.20 4.61 7.33
N MET A 49 17.51 4.78 7.42
CA MET A 49 18.51 4.00 6.69
C MET A 49 18.46 2.50 7.06
N GLU A 50 18.37 2.16 8.34
CA GLU A 50 18.27 0.76 8.80
C GLU A 50 16.96 0.09 8.35
N VAL A 51 15.81 0.78 8.41
CA VAL A 51 14.54 0.24 7.92
C VAL A 51 14.55 0.07 6.39
N LEU A 52 15.25 0.94 5.67
CA LEU A 52 15.46 0.81 4.22
C LEU A 52 16.35 -0.39 3.87
N ALA A 53 17.34 -0.74 4.68
CA ALA A 53 18.15 -1.94 4.48
C ALA A 53 17.35 -3.27 4.68
N MET A 54 16.21 -3.23 5.37
CA MET A 54 15.39 -4.41 5.65
C MET A 54 14.34 -4.73 4.57
N ALA A 55 14.15 -3.85 3.58
CA ALA A 55 13.18 -4.09 2.51
C ALA A 55 13.75 -5.03 1.44
N SER A 56 13.03 -6.11 1.16
CA SER A 56 13.49 -7.16 0.24
C SER A 56 13.55 -6.67 -1.21
N PHE A 57 14.70 -6.84 -1.87
CA PHE A 57 14.82 -6.73 -3.33
C PHE A 57 13.91 -7.73 -4.05
N GLU A 58 13.30 -7.29 -5.14
CA GLU A 58 12.60 -8.18 -6.08
C GLU A 58 13.56 -8.57 -7.21
N ALA A 59 13.30 -9.71 -7.87
CA ALA A 59 14.15 -10.22 -8.94
C ALA A 59 13.98 -9.46 -10.27
N GLY A 60 12.88 -8.73 -10.41
CA GLY A 60 12.51 -7.97 -11.60
C GLY A 60 11.21 -7.22 -11.33
N ILE A 61 10.72 -6.53 -12.35
CA ILE A 61 9.47 -5.77 -12.24
C ILE A 61 8.28 -6.71 -12.15
N GLY A 62 7.32 -6.32 -11.32
CA GLY A 62 6.04 -6.98 -11.23
C GLY A 62 4.91 -6.09 -11.71
N VAL A 63 3.77 -6.74 -11.89
CA VAL A 63 2.51 -6.13 -12.26
C VAL A 63 1.49 -6.27 -11.14
N MET A 64 0.49 -5.39 -11.13
CA MET A 64 -0.68 -5.56 -10.30
C MET A 64 -1.84 -6.11 -11.13
N GLY A 65 -2.66 -6.96 -10.50
CA GLY A 65 -3.80 -7.59 -11.15
C GLY A 65 -4.95 -7.81 -10.17
N THR A 66 -6.09 -8.24 -10.68
CA THR A 66 -7.27 -8.56 -9.88
C THR A 66 -7.66 -10.02 -10.03
N LYS A 67 -7.80 -10.73 -8.92
CA LYS A 67 -8.29 -12.11 -8.95
C LYS A 67 -9.73 -12.14 -9.50
N LEU A 68 -10.00 -12.86 -10.58
CA LEU A 68 -11.37 -13.01 -11.11
C LEU A 68 -12.04 -14.26 -10.56
N GLY A 69 -11.30 -15.37 -10.49
CA GLY A 69 -11.87 -16.65 -10.11
C GLY A 69 -10.88 -17.79 -10.25
N MET A 70 -11.37 -19.00 -10.06
CA MET A 70 -10.62 -20.23 -10.30
C MET A 70 -11.45 -21.09 -11.24
N MET A 71 -10.80 -21.68 -12.22
CA MET A 71 -11.40 -22.57 -13.22
C MET A 71 -10.48 -23.75 -13.49
N THR A 72 -10.97 -24.68 -14.28
CA THR A 72 -10.22 -25.84 -14.73
C THR A 72 -9.73 -25.59 -16.13
N TYR A 73 -8.44 -25.82 -16.40
CA TYR A 73 -7.84 -25.79 -17.72
C TYR A 73 -7.46 -27.21 -18.14
N ILE A 74 -7.89 -27.61 -19.33
CA ILE A 74 -7.56 -28.91 -19.91
C ILE A 74 -6.38 -28.69 -20.85
N HIS A 75 -5.25 -29.29 -20.52
CA HIS A 75 -4.06 -29.27 -21.36
C HIS A 75 -4.31 -30.13 -22.62
N PRO A 76 -3.72 -29.83 -23.78
CA PRO A 76 -3.84 -30.66 -24.99
C PRO A 76 -3.42 -32.13 -24.76
N GLU A 77 -2.56 -32.40 -23.79
CA GLU A 77 -2.16 -33.77 -23.37
C GLU A 77 -3.25 -34.52 -22.59
N GLY A 78 -4.41 -33.91 -22.33
CA GLY A 78 -5.50 -34.48 -21.53
C GLY A 78 -5.39 -34.24 -20.03
N ASN A 79 -4.32 -33.57 -19.56
CA ASN A 79 -4.11 -33.27 -18.15
C ASN A 79 -5.03 -32.14 -17.66
N VAL A 80 -5.69 -32.35 -16.53
CA VAL A 80 -6.60 -31.37 -15.90
C VAL A 80 -5.85 -30.54 -14.86
N ILE A 81 -5.72 -29.23 -15.11
CA ILE A 81 -4.94 -28.32 -14.26
C ILE A 81 -5.88 -27.29 -13.61
N PRO A 82 -5.91 -27.18 -12.27
CA PRO A 82 -6.63 -26.09 -11.60
C PRO A 82 -5.87 -24.78 -11.79
N VAL A 83 -6.54 -23.77 -12.36
CA VAL A 83 -5.94 -22.46 -12.66
C VAL A 83 -6.73 -21.33 -12.04
N THR A 84 -6.04 -20.35 -11.49
CA THR A 84 -6.62 -19.07 -11.08
C THR A 84 -6.52 -18.08 -12.23
N VAL A 85 -7.64 -17.46 -12.57
CA VAL A 85 -7.70 -16.37 -13.55
C VAL A 85 -7.40 -15.06 -12.85
N VAL A 86 -6.36 -14.36 -13.33
CA VAL A 86 -6.05 -12.99 -12.92
C VAL A 86 -6.33 -12.07 -14.09
N GLY A 87 -7.30 -11.17 -13.91
CA GLY A 87 -7.65 -10.17 -14.91
C GLY A 87 -6.95 -8.85 -14.63
N PHE A 88 -6.60 -8.16 -15.70
CA PHE A 88 -6.00 -6.84 -15.65
C PHE A 88 -7.02 -5.80 -16.05
N ARG A 89 -6.92 -4.64 -15.39
CA ARG A 89 -7.72 -3.46 -15.70
C ARG A 89 -6.78 -2.38 -16.19
N GLU A 90 -7.35 -1.34 -16.79
CA GLU A 90 -6.61 -0.13 -17.15
C GLU A 90 -5.81 0.39 -15.95
N GLY A 91 -4.49 0.50 -16.14
CA GLY A 91 -3.50 0.74 -15.11
C GLY A 91 -2.15 0.14 -15.50
N ASN A 92 -1.30 -0.11 -14.51
CA ASN A 92 0.07 -0.60 -14.64
C ASN A 92 1.00 0.42 -15.30
N VAL A 93 0.84 1.69 -14.93
CA VAL A 93 1.70 2.77 -15.41
C VAL A 93 2.74 3.09 -14.35
N VAL A 94 3.98 3.30 -14.77
CA VAL A 94 5.06 3.77 -13.89
C VAL A 94 4.76 5.20 -13.46
N THR A 95 4.62 5.43 -12.15
CA THR A 95 4.27 6.75 -11.60
C THR A 95 5.48 7.50 -11.08
N GLN A 96 6.46 6.79 -10.54
CA GLN A 96 7.66 7.42 -9.98
C GLN A 96 8.84 6.48 -10.07
N VAL A 97 9.99 7.01 -10.47
CA VAL A 97 11.27 6.33 -10.43
C VAL A 97 12.07 6.91 -9.26
N LYS A 98 12.55 6.03 -8.37
CA LYS A 98 13.38 6.39 -7.22
C LYS A 98 14.78 5.87 -7.43
N THR A 99 15.75 6.74 -7.15
CA THR A 99 17.17 6.46 -7.31
C THR A 99 17.89 6.53 -5.98
N SER A 100 18.98 5.79 -5.85
CA SER A 100 19.87 5.79 -4.69
C SER A 100 20.33 7.20 -4.27
N ALA A 101 20.56 8.11 -5.21
CA ALA A 101 20.96 9.49 -4.93
C ALA A 101 19.86 10.33 -4.27
N THR A 102 18.59 10.15 -4.64
CA THR A 102 17.47 10.96 -4.12
C THR A 102 16.81 10.32 -2.89
N ASP A 103 16.54 9.02 -2.95
CA ASP A 103 15.73 8.30 -1.96
C ASP A 103 16.54 7.31 -1.09
N GLY A 104 17.81 7.06 -1.43
CA GLY A 104 18.67 6.11 -0.72
C GLY A 104 18.48 4.64 -1.14
N TYR A 105 17.67 4.37 -2.15
CA TYR A 105 17.48 3.04 -2.76
C TYR A 105 16.84 3.15 -4.14
N ASP A 106 16.99 2.08 -4.90
CA ASP A 106 16.53 1.97 -6.28
C ASP A 106 15.18 1.23 -6.36
N ALA A 107 14.14 1.92 -6.84
CA ALA A 107 12.80 1.36 -6.96
C ALA A 107 11.93 2.05 -8.02
N VAL A 108 11.01 1.27 -8.58
CA VAL A 108 9.97 1.75 -9.51
C VAL A 108 8.62 1.68 -8.82
N GLN A 109 7.90 2.80 -8.78
CA GLN A 109 6.51 2.86 -8.33
C GLN A 109 5.59 2.66 -9.54
N VAL A 110 4.65 1.73 -9.40
CA VAL A 110 3.65 1.40 -10.40
C VAL A 110 2.26 1.66 -9.84
N GLY A 111 1.40 2.29 -10.64
CA GLY A 111 0.01 2.53 -10.32
C GLY A 111 -0.93 1.50 -10.96
N TYR A 112 -2.05 1.19 -10.30
CA TYR A 112 -3.06 0.27 -10.80
C TYR A 112 -4.48 0.71 -10.45
N ARG A 113 -5.41 0.29 -11.31
CA ARG A 113 -6.85 0.51 -11.24
C ARG A 113 -7.23 1.97 -11.39
N ARG A 114 -7.62 2.35 -12.60
CA ARG A 114 -8.23 3.66 -12.89
C ARG A 114 -9.45 3.94 -12.00
N VAL A 115 -9.54 5.17 -11.51
CA VAL A 115 -10.66 5.69 -10.72
C VAL A 115 -11.03 7.09 -11.19
N ARG A 116 -12.27 7.53 -10.99
CA ARG A 116 -12.69 8.91 -11.23
C ARG A 116 -11.96 9.88 -10.28
N ASP A 117 -11.57 11.05 -10.80
CA ASP A 117 -10.76 12.05 -10.08
C ASP A 117 -11.31 12.44 -8.71
N ILE A 118 -12.65 12.59 -8.62
CA ILE A 118 -13.36 13.00 -7.39
C ILE A 118 -13.14 12.02 -6.21
N LYS A 119 -12.79 10.75 -6.51
CA LYS A 119 -12.57 9.73 -5.47
C LYS A 119 -11.16 9.75 -4.91
N LEU A 120 -10.23 10.48 -5.54
CA LEU A 120 -8.86 10.63 -5.07
C LEU A 120 -8.74 11.90 -4.22
N THR A 121 -7.80 11.87 -3.28
CA THR A 121 -7.48 13.07 -2.51
C THR A 121 -6.61 14.01 -3.34
N LYS A 122 -6.70 15.32 -3.09
CA LYS A 122 -5.90 16.34 -3.79
C LYS A 122 -4.39 16.04 -3.85
N PRO A 123 -3.70 15.58 -2.78
CA PRO A 123 -2.28 15.25 -2.86
C PRO A 123 -1.98 14.04 -3.76
N GLU A 124 -2.81 13.00 -3.74
CA GLU A 124 -2.66 11.83 -4.62
C GLU A 124 -2.84 12.23 -6.09
N LEU A 125 -3.81 13.10 -6.35
CA LEU A 125 -4.10 13.64 -7.68
C LEU A 125 -2.91 14.46 -8.19
N GLY A 126 -2.38 15.38 -7.38
CA GLY A 126 -1.20 16.18 -7.74
C GLY A 126 0.05 15.32 -7.99
N HIS A 127 0.23 14.22 -7.24
CA HIS A 127 1.32 13.27 -7.47
C HIS A 127 1.23 12.60 -8.85
N LEU A 128 0.03 12.16 -9.25
CA LEU A 128 -0.20 11.52 -10.56
C LEU A 128 -0.13 12.52 -11.72
N GLN A 129 -0.64 13.74 -11.52
CA GLN A 129 -0.60 14.82 -12.51
C GLN A 129 0.82 15.26 -12.87
N LYS A 130 1.77 15.20 -11.91
CA LYS A 130 3.17 15.51 -12.17
C LYS A 130 3.76 14.68 -13.32
N VAL A 131 3.27 13.46 -13.50
CA VAL A 131 3.73 12.51 -14.51
C VAL A 131 2.76 12.44 -15.70
N GLY A 132 1.66 13.19 -15.67
CA GLY A 132 0.59 13.08 -16.67
C GLY A 132 -0.14 11.72 -16.63
N ALA A 133 -0.02 10.98 -15.52
CA ALA A 133 -0.62 9.67 -15.39
C ALA A 133 -2.11 9.75 -15.09
N ILE A 134 -2.84 8.71 -15.51
CA ILE A 134 -4.27 8.54 -15.23
C ILE A 134 -4.51 8.44 -13.71
N PRO A 135 -5.62 8.96 -13.18
CA PRO A 135 -6.03 8.76 -11.78
C PRO A 135 -6.14 7.27 -11.41
N MET A 136 -5.25 6.78 -10.53
CA MET A 136 -5.15 5.37 -10.12
C MET A 136 -5.33 5.20 -8.61
N ARG A 137 -5.92 4.07 -8.18
CA ARG A 137 -6.22 3.81 -6.76
C ARG A 137 -5.06 3.25 -5.96
N HIS A 138 -4.30 2.37 -6.58
CA HIS A 138 -3.32 1.54 -5.88
C HIS A 138 -1.93 1.89 -6.40
N LEU A 139 -1.02 2.26 -5.51
CA LEU A 139 0.38 2.49 -5.81
C LEU A 139 1.21 1.43 -5.08
N GLN A 140 2.10 0.74 -5.78
CA GLN A 140 3.03 -0.20 -5.18
C GLN A 140 4.42 -0.01 -5.76
N GLU A 141 5.42 -0.25 -4.93
CA GLU A 141 6.82 -0.12 -5.31
C GLU A 141 7.43 -1.50 -5.58
N PHE A 142 8.32 -1.56 -6.56
CA PHE A 142 9.17 -2.70 -6.88
C PHE A 142 10.61 -2.26 -6.73
N ARG A 143 11.29 -2.82 -5.73
CA ARG A 143 12.70 -2.53 -5.46
C ARG A 143 13.56 -3.41 -6.35
N LEU A 144 14.45 -2.79 -7.11
CA LEU A 144 15.32 -3.43 -8.10
C LEU A 144 16.78 -3.19 -7.72
N GLN A 145 17.69 -3.86 -8.44
CA GLN A 145 19.14 -3.59 -8.32
C GLN A 145 19.57 -2.42 -9.20
N SER A 146 19.00 -2.33 -10.40
CA SER A 146 19.16 -1.21 -11.33
C SER A 146 17.78 -0.76 -11.81
N VAL A 147 17.65 0.54 -12.06
CA VAL A 147 16.40 1.15 -12.55
C VAL A 147 16.56 1.72 -13.97
N ASP A 148 17.70 1.44 -14.58
CA ASP A 148 18.03 1.92 -15.92
C ASP A 148 17.04 1.33 -16.93
N GLY A 149 16.33 2.19 -17.65
CA GLY A 149 15.33 1.80 -18.66
C GLY A 149 13.87 1.99 -18.25
N PHE A 150 13.58 2.55 -17.08
CA PHE A 150 12.21 2.92 -16.69
C PHE A 150 12.00 4.42 -16.68
N GLU A 151 10.97 4.87 -17.39
CA GLU A 151 10.57 6.27 -17.43
C GLU A 151 9.22 6.47 -16.73
N PRO A 152 9.03 7.58 -16.01
CA PRO A 152 7.73 7.93 -15.46
C PRO A 152 6.72 8.15 -16.60
N GLY A 153 5.55 7.52 -16.50
CA GLY A 153 4.51 7.54 -17.52
C GLY A 153 4.53 6.32 -18.46
N GLN A 154 5.57 5.48 -18.40
CA GLN A 154 5.66 4.25 -19.18
C GLN A 154 4.57 3.26 -18.77
N LEU A 155 3.89 2.69 -19.77
CA LEU A 155 2.93 1.60 -19.58
C LEU A 155 3.65 0.26 -19.54
N LEU A 156 3.33 -0.58 -18.56
CA LEU A 156 3.91 -1.91 -18.40
C LEU A 156 2.97 -2.96 -19.00
N ASP A 157 3.31 -3.41 -20.21
CA ASP A 157 2.58 -4.48 -20.87
C ASP A 157 2.91 -5.85 -20.26
N ILE A 158 1.88 -6.67 -20.14
CA ILE A 158 1.95 -7.96 -19.44
C ILE A 158 2.76 -8.97 -20.25
N GLU A 159 2.60 -8.93 -21.57
CA GLU A 159 3.21 -9.84 -22.55
C GLU A 159 4.73 -9.69 -22.60
N GLU A 160 5.22 -8.47 -22.40
CA GLU A 160 6.66 -8.19 -22.38
C GLU A 160 7.33 -8.72 -21.11
N ILE A 161 6.58 -8.72 -19.99
CA ILE A 161 7.11 -9.07 -18.67
C ILE A 161 7.02 -10.57 -18.38
N PHE A 162 5.94 -11.23 -18.82
CA PHE A 162 5.67 -12.63 -18.51
C PHE A 162 5.49 -13.46 -19.78
N LYS A 163 6.12 -14.64 -19.77
CA LYS A 163 5.93 -15.67 -20.80
C LYS A 163 5.25 -16.89 -20.22
N GLU A 164 4.70 -17.73 -21.10
CA GLU A 164 4.12 -19.01 -20.71
C GLU A 164 5.20 -19.92 -20.13
N GLY A 165 4.88 -20.63 -19.04
CA GLY A 165 5.83 -21.48 -18.31
C GLY A 165 6.69 -20.74 -17.27
N ASP A 166 6.67 -19.40 -17.23
CA ASP A 166 7.45 -18.65 -16.24
C ASP A 166 6.99 -18.91 -14.80
N LEU A 167 7.95 -18.83 -13.88
CA LEU A 167 7.71 -18.93 -12.45
C LEU A 167 7.47 -17.55 -11.85
N VAL A 168 6.34 -17.41 -11.16
CA VAL A 168 5.91 -16.16 -10.52
C VAL A 168 5.65 -16.33 -9.03
N ASP A 169 5.88 -15.25 -8.30
CA ASP A 169 5.48 -15.10 -6.91
C ASP A 169 4.26 -14.17 -6.85
N VAL A 170 3.16 -14.65 -6.27
CA VAL A 170 1.92 -13.89 -6.17
C VAL A 170 1.66 -13.49 -4.73
N SER A 171 1.60 -12.18 -4.49
CA SER A 171 1.30 -11.60 -3.19
C SER A 171 -0.08 -10.96 -3.19
N GLY A 172 -0.84 -11.16 -2.12
CA GLY A 172 -2.13 -10.53 -1.94
C GLY A 172 -2.61 -10.61 -0.50
N ASN A 173 -3.75 -9.99 -0.22
CA ASN A 173 -4.37 -10.07 1.10
C ASN A 173 -5.11 -11.40 1.26
N SER A 174 -4.76 -12.15 2.31
CA SER A 174 -5.47 -13.39 2.66
C SER A 174 -6.89 -13.11 3.16
N ILE A 175 -7.76 -14.12 3.10
CA ILE A 175 -9.13 -14.02 3.61
C ILE A 175 -9.09 -13.81 5.13
N GLY A 176 -9.72 -12.74 5.61
CA GLY A 176 -9.91 -12.50 7.03
C GLY A 176 -10.89 -13.51 7.63
N LYS A 177 -10.46 -14.20 8.70
CA LYS A 177 -11.31 -15.15 9.45
C LYS A 177 -11.82 -14.55 10.77
N GLY A 178 -11.51 -13.29 11.09
CA GLY A 178 -11.90 -12.68 12.38
C GLY A 178 -11.07 -13.19 13.56
N PHE A 179 -11.61 -13.09 14.78
CA PHE A 179 -10.98 -13.63 15.99
C PHE A 179 -11.15 -15.15 16.03
N GLN A 180 -10.03 -15.89 16.05
CA GLN A 180 -10.03 -17.35 15.99
C GLN A 180 -9.35 -17.95 17.22
N GLY A 181 -9.87 -19.09 17.68
CA GLY A 181 -9.34 -19.88 18.80
C GLY A 181 -8.00 -20.56 18.48
N GLY A 182 -7.36 -21.14 19.52
CA GLY A 182 -6.05 -21.79 19.41
C GLY A 182 -6.01 -22.95 18.41
N ILE A 183 -7.07 -23.76 18.36
CA ILE A 183 -7.18 -24.88 17.43
C ILE A 183 -7.12 -24.41 15.98
N LYS A 184 -7.97 -23.45 15.57
CA LYS A 184 -8.03 -23.03 14.15
C LYS A 184 -6.88 -22.12 13.73
N ARG A 185 -6.32 -21.34 14.67
CA ARG A 185 -5.23 -20.39 14.38
C ARG A 185 -3.85 -21.06 14.38
N HIS A 186 -3.62 -21.97 15.32
CA HIS A 186 -2.31 -22.57 15.58
C HIS A 186 -2.29 -24.10 15.44
N ASN A 187 -3.39 -24.70 14.97
CA ASN A 187 -3.54 -26.15 14.80
C ASN A 187 -3.31 -26.94 16.09
N PHE A 188 -3.71 -26.40 17.25
CA PHE A 188 -3.67 -27.13 18.52
C PHE A 188 -4.62 -28.33 18.49
N ALA A 189 -4.22 -29.42 19.16
CA ALA A 189 -5.07 -30.57 19.37
C ALA A 189 -6.28 -30.20 20.25
N ARG A 190 -7.35 -30.98 20.10
CA ARG A 190 -8.54 -30.92 20.96
C ARG A 190 -8.38 -31.92 22.10
N GLY A 191 -8.90 -31.62 23.28
CA GLY A 191 -9.03 -32.58 24.37
C GLY A 191 -10.05 -33.69 24.09
N PRO A 192 -10.11 -34.74 24.92
CA PRO A 192 -11.09 -35.82 24.81
C PRO A 192 -12.52 -35.27 24.93
N MET A 193 -13.45 -35.88 24.18
CA MET A 193 -14.86 -35.46 24.15
C MET A 193 -15.73 -36.21 25.17
N THR A 194 -15.30 -37.38 25.62
CA THR A 194 -16.00 -38.26 26.56
C THR A 194 -15.18 -38.44 27.85
N HIS A 195 -15.60 -39.37 28.72
CA HIS A 195 -14.90 -39.73 29.97
C HIS A 195 -14.69 -38.56 30.95
N GLY A 196 -15.70 -37.71 31.12
CA GLY A 196 -15.71 -36.67 32.16
C GLY A 196 -14.80 -35.46 31.89
N SER A 197 -14.23 -35.34 30.68
CA SER A 197 -13.41 -34.19 30.30
C SER A 197 -14.23 -32.89 30.32
N LYS A 198 -13.72 -31.87 31.02
CA LYS A 198 -14.30 -30.50 31.02
C LYS A 198 -13.65 -29.58 29.99
N SER A 199 -12.54 -30.01 29.39
CA SER A 199 -11.71 -29.19 28.52
C SER A 199 -11.62 -29.80 27.13
N HIS A 200 -12.51 -29.37 26.24
CA HIS A 200 -12.52 -29.87 24.86
C HIS A 200 -11.67 -28.98 23.94
N ARG A 201 -12.03 -27.70 23.84
CA ARG A 201 -11.45 -26.76 22.86
C ARG A 201 -10.62 -25.64 23.50
N GLN A 202 -10.31 -25.77 24.79
CA GLN A 202 -9.48 -24.81 25.50
C GLN A 202 -8.01 -24.93 25.05
N LEU A 203 -7.17 -24.00 25.48
CA LEU A 203 -5.76 -23.96 25.10
C LEU A 203 -4.88 -24.95 25.85
N GLY A 204 -5.32 -25.42 27.02
CA GLY A 204 -4.45 -26.09 27.98
C GLY A 204 -3.58 -25.11 28.77
N SER A 205 -2.49 -25.59 29.37
CA SER A 205 -1.58 -24.75 30.15
C SER A 205 -0.81 -23.74 29.28
N ILE A 206 -0.72 -22.51 29.76
CA ILE A 206 -0.07 -21.38 29.06
C ILE A 206 1.37 -21.11 29.52
N GLY A 207 1.83 -21.75 30.59
CA GLY A 207 3.16 -21.57 31.17
C GLY A 207 3.53 -22.65 32.19
N ALA A 208 4.78 -22.61 32.65
CA ALA A 208 5.19 -23.35 33.84
C ALA A 208 4.67 -22.65 35.11
N GLY A 209 4.77 -23.32 36.26
CA GLY A 209 4.33 -22.80 37.57
C GLY A 209 5.25 -21.73 38.15
N THR A 210 5.87 -22.02 39.29
CA THR A 210 6.62 -21.05 40.12
C THR A 210 7.75 -20.34 39.38
N THR A 211 8.59 -21.07 38.64
CA THR A 211 9.64 -20.50 37.80
C THR A 211 9.26 -20.77 36.34
N PRO A 212 9.08 -19.76 35.46
CA PRO A 212 9.45 -18.34 35.55
C PRO A 212 8.37 -17.39 36.12
N GLY A 213 7.23 -17.89 36.59
CA GLY A 213 6.15 -17.07 37.17
C GLY A 213 5.47 -16.10 36.20
N ARG A 214 5.68 -16.26 34.89
CA ARG A 214 5.10 -15.42 33.83
C ARG A 214 4.91 -16.18 32.53
N VAL A 215 4.02 -15.70 31.69
CA VAL A 215 3.85 -16.23 30.32
C VAL A 215 4.94 -15.66 29.41
N TYR A 216 5.59 -16.52 28.62
CA TYR A 216 6.59 -16.09 27.65
C TYR A 216 5.99 -15.24 26.52
N LYS A 217 6.73 -14.22 26.08
CA LYS A 217 6.36 -13.40 24.92
C LYS A 217 6.31 -14.28 23.66
N GLY A 218 5.34 -14.02 22.78
CA GLY A 218 5.15 -14.81 21.56
C GLY A 218 4.49 -16.17 21.78
N LYS A 219 4.01 -16.49 23.00
CA LYS A 219 3.21 -17.69 23.24
C LYS A 219 1.97 -17.67 22.33
N LYS A 220 1.77 -18.78 21.62
CA LYS A 220 0.66 -18.96 20.68
C LYS A 220 -0.68 -18.93 21.42
N MET A 221 -1.44 -17.86 21.21
CA MET A 221 -2.75 -17.61 21.83
C MET A 221 -3.82 -17.28 20.76
N PRO A 222 -5.13 -17.29 21.12
CA PRO A 222 -6.21 -16.91 20.22
C PRO A 222 -6.04 -15.47 19.74
N GLY A 223 -6.67 -15.13 18.63
CA GLY A 223 -6.60 -13.78 18.10
C GLY A 223 -7.02 -13.70 16.64
N ARG A 224 -6.87 -12.50 16.06
CA ARG A 224 -7.20 -12.26 14.66
C ARG A 224 -6.39 -13.17 13.73
N MET A 225 -7.08 -13.85 12.81
CA MET A 225 -6.48 -14.72 11.80
C MET A 225 -6.86 -14.25 10.39
N GLY A 226 -5.87 -14.25 9.49
CA GLY A 226 -6.05 -13.81 8.10
C GLY A 226 -6.21 -12.30 7.95
N GLY A 227 -6.49 -11.85 6.72
CA GLY A 227 -6.51 -10.42 6.39
C GLY A 227 -5.11 -9.79 6.36
N VAL A 228 -4.08 -10.63 6.23
CA VAL A 228 -2.68 -10.21 6.18
C VAL A 228 -2.10 -10.48 4.79
N LYS A 229 -1.09 -9.70 4.39
CA LYS A 229 -0.37 -9.88 3.13
C LYS A 229 0.36 -11.23 3.14
N THR A 230 0.10 -12.06 2.16
CA THR A 230 0.69 -13.40 2.01
C THR A 230 1.23 -13.52 0.59
N LYS A 231 2.43 -14.09 0.44
CA LYS A 231 3.07 -14.36 -0.85
C LYS A 231 3.10 -15.88 -1.05
N ILE A 232 2.49 -16.38 -2.12
CA ILE A 232 2.63 -17.76 -2.59
C ILE A 232 3.73 -17.74 -3.64
N ARG A 233 4.69 -18.66 -3.51
CA ARG A 233 5.93 -18.64 -4.29
C ARG A 233 5.93 -19.72 -5.37
N LYS A 234 6.68 -19.47 -6.45
CA LYS A 234 6.94 -20.44 -7.54
C LYS A 234 5.66 -21.04 -8.14
N LEU A 235 4.68 -20.19 -8.45
CA LEU A 235 3.53 -20.60 -9.27
C LEU A 235 3.93 -20.52 -10.75
N SER A 236 3.42 -21.43 -11.58
CA SER A 236 3.67 -21.42 -13.02
C SER A 236 2.55 -20.71 -13.78
N ILE A 237 2.91 -19.91 -14.77
CA ILE A 237 1.95 -19.39 -15.75
C ILE A 237 1.64 -20.50 -16.76
N VAL A 238 0.36 -20.78 -16.95
CA VAL A 238 -0.10 -21.81 -17.89
C VAL A 238 -0.33 -21.21 -19.27
N LYS A 239 -1.03 -20.08 -19.33
CA LYS A 239 -1.40 -19.42 -20.58
C LYS A 239 -1.64 -17.93 -20.34
N ILE A 240 -1.37 -17.12 -21.36
CA ILE A 240 -1.65 -15.68 -21.37
C ILE A 240 -2.67 -15.40 -22.47
N ASP A 241 -3.80 -14.79 -22.12
CA ASP A 241 -4.84 -14.41 -23.07
C ASP A 241 -4.82 -12.88 -23.25
N THR A 242 -4.38 -12.44 -24.43
CA THR A 242 -4.18 -11.02 -24.78
C THR A 242 -5.50 -10.30 -25.03
N ASP A 243 -6.44 -10.96 -25.74
CA ASP A 243 -7.77 -10.45 -26.06
C ASP A 243 -8.57 -10.05 -24.80
N LEU A 244 -8.53 -10.91 -23.78
CA LEU A 244 -9.22 -10.72 -22.51
C LEU A 244 -8.36 -10.02 -21.46
N ARG A 245 -7.08 -9.73 -21.77
CA ARG A 245 -6.06 -9.19 -20.85
C ARG A 245 -6.07 -9.94 -19.52
N ALA A 246 -5.88 -11.26 -19.59
CA ALA A 246 -5.91 -12.15 -18.44
C ALA A 246 -4.75 -13.15 -18.46
N ILE A 247 -4.29 -13.54 -17.27
CA ILE A 247 -3.28 -14.59 -17.09
C ILE A 247 -3.90 -15.75 -16.32
N LEU A 248 -3.59 -16.97 -16.78
CA LEU A 248 -3.95 -18.22 -16.13
C LEU A 248 -2.76 -18.73 -15.33
N ILE A 249 -2.87 -18.68 -14.00
CA ILE A 249 -1.81 -19.13 -13.08
C ILE A 249 -2.21 -20.47 -12.47
N LYS A 250 -1.30 -21.45 -12.48
CA LYS A 250 -1.54 -22.75 -11.85
C LYS A 250 -1.74 -22.62 -10.34
N GLY A 251 -2.77 -23.26 -9.81
CA GLY A 251 -3.02 -23.38 -8.38
C GLY A 251 -3.77 -22.19 -7.76
N ALA A 252 -3.71 -22.10 -6.43
CA ALA A 252 -4.49 -21.16 -5.65
C ALA A 252 -3.73 -19.86 -5.35
N VAL A 253 -4.45 -18.75 -5.34
CA VAL A 253 -3.93 -17.40 -5.05
C VAL A 253 -4.67 -16.80 -3.85
N PRO A 254 -4.03 -16.00 -2.98
CA PRO A 254 -4.66 -15.44 -1.79
C PRO A 254 -5.89 -14.55 -2.09
N GLY A 255 -6.90 -14.70 -1.23
CA GLY A 255 -8.10 -13.86 -1.25
C GLY A 255 -9.23 -14.40 -2.13
N LYS A 256 -10.37 -13.71 -2.07
CA LYS A 256 -11.55 -13.95 -2.91
C LYS A 256 -11.43 -13.20 -4.25
N PRO A 257 -12.29 -13.48 -5.23
CA PRO A 257 -12.44 -12.64 -6.42
C PRO A 257 -12.58 -11.15 -6.07
N GLY A 258 -12.00 -10.27 -6.89
CA GLY A 258 -11.93 -8.83 -6.69
C GLY A 258 -10.75 -8.34 -5.84
N ASN A 259 -9.95 -9.25 -5.28
CA ASN A 259 -8.77 -8.90 -4.49
C ASN A 259 -7.63 -8.36 -5.37
N LEU A 260 -6.88 -7.40 -4.85
CA LEU A 260 -5.67 -6.88 -5.48
C LEU A 260 -4.53 -7.88 -5.27
N LEU A 261 -3.85 -8.20 -6.36
CA LEU A 261 -2.69 -9.07 -6.39
C LEU A 261 -1.49 -8.30 -6.94
N ARG A 262 -0.32 -8.64 -6.40
CA ARG A 262 0.99 -8.23 -6.88
C ARG A 262 1.69 -9.47 -7.41
N ILE A 263 2.01 -9.49 -8.69
CA ILE A 263 2.64 -10.60 -9.38
C ILE A 263 4.05 -10.15 -9.74
N THR A 264 5.06 -10.87 -9.24
CA THR A 264 6.47 -10.60 -9.52
C THR A 264 7.12 -11.85 -10.09
N PRO A 265 8.17 -11.73 -10.91
CA PRO A 265 9.00 -12.88 -11.26
C PRO A 265 9.51 -13.58 -9.98
N ALA A 266 9.65 -14.90 -10.02
CA ALA A 266 9.94 -15.68 -8.83
C ALA A 266 11.30 -15.31 -8.22
N LYS A 267 11.29 -15.05 -6.91
CA LYS A 267 12.51 -14.73 -6.16
C LYS A 267 13.23 -16.04 -5.78
N ILE A 268 14.27 -16.41 -6.52
CA ILE A 268 15.10 -17.59 -6.26
C ILE A 268 16.44 -17.18 -5.63
N VAL A 269 16.64 -17.58 -4.37
CA VAL A 269 17.85 -17.30 -3.60
C VAL A 269 19.07 -17.92 -4.27
N GLY A 270 20.16 -17.15 -4.40
CA GLY A 270 21.41 -17.58 -5.01
C GLY A 270 21.48 -17.48 -6.54
N LYS A 271 20.35 -17.19 -7.21
CA LYS A 271 20.29 -17.00 -8.67
C LYS A 271 19.98 -15.55 -9.06
N ASN A 272 18.83 -15.03 -8.63
CA ASN A 272 18.27 -13.79 -9.18
C ASN A 272 18.35 -12.58 -8.23
N ILE A 273 19.00 -12.72 -7.08
CA ILE A 273 19.03 -11.73 -5.99
C ILE A 273 20.46 -11.65 -5.48
N PRO A 274 20.92 -10.48 -4.98
CA PRO A 274 22.15 -10.41 -4.21
C PRO A 274 22.16 -11.47 -3.11
N LYS A 275 23.35 -12.01 -2.83
CA LYS A 275 23.53 -13.07 -1.84
C LYS A 275 23.10 -12.65 -0.42
N ASN A 276 23.17 -11.35 -0.13
CA ASN A 276 22.85 -10.74 1.17
C ASN A 276 21.86 -9.59 0.96
#